data_AF-A0A1V0CM72-F1
#
_entry.id   AF-A0A1V0CM72-F1
#
_cell.length_a   1.000
_cell.length_b   1.000
_cell.length_c   1.000
_cell.angle_alpha   90.00
_cell.angle_beta   90.00
_cell.angle_gamma   90.00
#
_symmetry.space_group_name_H-M   'P 1'
#
loop_
_entity.id
_entity.type
_entity.pdbx_description
1 polymer ?
#
loop_
_entity_poly.entity_id
_entity_poly.type
_entity_poly.pdbx_seq_one_letter_code
_entity_poly.pdbx_strand_id
1 'polypeptide(L)'
;QIGEAAQMVTNTKGIQQLSDNYENLSNLLTRYSTLNTLIKLSADPSAVNAARENLGASAKNLIGDKTNSPAYQAVLLAINAAVGFWNVLGYATQCGGNANGQKSTSSTTIFNNEPGYRSTSITCSLNGYTPGYYGPMSIENFKKLNEAYQILQTALKQGLPALKENNGTLKEVTYTYTCSGEGNNNCSPRSTGVTKQNGGTKTETQTIDGKTVTTTISSKVVDSQASGNTSHVSYTEITNKLDGVPDSAQALLAQASTLINTINTACPYFSVTNRTGGPQMEPTKGKLCGFTDEISAIQKMITDAQELVNQTSAINEHEQSTPVGGNNGKPFNPFTDASFAQGMLANASAQAKMLNLAHQVGQTLNPDNLTGNFKNFVTGFLATCNNPSTAGTGSTQGSPPGTVTTQTFASGCAYVEQTITNLENSIAHFGTQEQQIQQAENIADTLVNFKSRYSELGNTYNSITTALSKVPNAQSLQNAVSKKNNPYSPQGIETNYYLNQNSYNQIQTINQELGRNPFRKVGIVSSQTNNGAMNGIGIQVGYKQFFGQKRKWGARYYGFFDYNHA
;
A
#
# COMPACT_ATOMS: atom_id res chain seq x y z
N GLN A 1 -26.20 26.87 -52.77
CA GLN A 1 -25.37 27.39 -51.66
C GLN A 1 -26.07 27.37 -50.29
N ILE A 2 -27.06 28.22 -49.96
CA ILE A 2 -27.70 28.19 -48.62
C ILE A 2 -28.51 26.89 -48.37
N GLY A 3 -29.22 26.40 -49.38
CA GLY A 3 -29.95 25.12 -49.30
C GLY A 3 -29.03 23.89 -49.14
N GLU A 4 -27.88 23.86 -49.82
CA GLU A 4 -26.89 22.78 -49.69
C GLU A 4 -26.17 22.79 -48.34
N ALA A 5 -25.90 23.98 -47.79
CA ALA A 5 -25.34 24.12 -46.45
C ALA A 5 -26.33 23.68 -45.36
N ALA A 6 -27.62 24.04 -45.49
CA ALA A 6 -28.69 23.57 -44.59
C ALA A 6 -28.91 22.05 -44.68
N GLN A 7 -28.83 21.48 -45.89
CA GLN A 7 -28.89 20.04 -46.11
C GLN A 7 -27.69 19.34 -45.47
N MET A 8 -26.47 19.87 -45.63
CA MET A 8 -25.26 19.36 -44.98
C MET A 8 -25.38 19.39 -43.45
N VAL A 9 -25.82 20.50 -42.85
CA VAL A 9 -26.00 20.60 -41.39
C VAL A 9 -27.07 19.63 -40.88
N THR A 10 -28.16 19.44 -41.62
CA THR A 10 -29.23 18.49 -41.27
C THR A 10 -28.73 17.05 -41.36
N ASN A 11 -28.00 16.71 -42.42
CA ASN A 11 -27.39 15.39 -42.59
C ASN A 11 -26.34 15.10 -41.51
N THR A 12 -25.54 16.09 -41.13
CA THR A 12 -24.55 15.96 -40.06
C THR A 12 -25.21 15.76 -38.68
N LYS A 13 -26.27 16.51 -38.37
CA LYS A 13 -27.06 16.30 -37.13
C LYS A 13 -27.71 14.91 -37.10
N GLY A 14 -28.23 14.43 -38.24
CA GLY A 14 -28.77 13.08 -38.36
C GLY A 14 -27.73 11.97 -38.14
N ILE A 15 -26.53 12.14 -38.71
CA ILE A 15 -25.39 11.21 -38.50
C ILE A 15 -24.94 11.21 -37.04
N GLN A 16 -24.87 12.38 -36.40
CA GLN A 16 -24.53 12.50 -34.98
C GLN A 16 -25.55 11.78 -34.10
N GLN A 17 -26.85 12.06 -34.29
CA GLN A 17 -27.91 11.42 -33.53
C GLN A 17 -27.93 9.89 -33.73
N LEU A 18 -27.66 9.42 -34.96
CA LEU A 18 -27.54 8.00 -35.25
C LEU A 18 -26.34 7.38 -34.52
N SER A 19 -25.18 8.05 -34.54
CA SER A 19 -23.99 7.63 -33.81
C SER A 19 -24.26 7.52 -32.31
N ASP A 20 -24.88 8.53 -31.70
CA ASP A 20 -25.17 8.55 -30.26
C ASP A 20 -26.18 7.44 -29.89
N ASN A 21 -27.15 7.15 -30.76
CA ASN A 21 -28.08 6.03 -30.57
C ASN A 21 -27.39 4.67 -30.63
N TYR A 22 -26.45 4.46 -31.57
CA TYR A 22 -25.66 3.22 -31.66
C TYR A 22 -24.66 3.10 -30.51
N GLU A 23 -24.09 4.20 -30.04
CA GLU A 23 -23.20 4.23 -28.87
C GLU A 23 -23.96 3.83 -27.60
N ASN A 24 -25.14 4.43 -27.36
CA ASN A 24 -26.02 4.06 -26.26
C ASN A 24 -26.47 2.59 -26.35
N LEU A 25 -26.93 2.15 -27.52
CA LEU A 25 -27.35 0.76 -27.75
C LEU A 25 -26.20 -0.23 -27.50
N SER A 26 -24.99 0.10 -27.95
CA SER A 26 -23.77 -0.68 -27.71
C SER A 26 -23.47 -0.81 -26.21
N ASN A 27 -23.57 0.29 -25.46
CA ASN A 27 -23.35 0.32 -24.02
C ASN A 27 -24.39 -0.53 -23.28
N LEU A 28 -25.67 -0.40 -23.64
CA LEU A 28 -26.76 -1.19 -23.06
C LEU A 28 -26.59 -2.69 -23.34
N LEU A 29 -26.28 -3.08 -24.58
CA LEU A 29 -26.07 -4.48 -24.94
C LEU A 29 -24.86 -5.09 -24.21
N THR A 30 -23.80 -4.32 -24.03
CA THR A 30 -22.62 -4.75 -23.27
C THR A 30 -22.99 -4.96 -21.80
N ARG A 31 -23.70 -4.00 -21.17
CA ARG A 31 -24.21 -4.15 -19.79
C ARG A 31 -25.12 -5.38 -19.66
N TYR A 32 -26.04 -5.58 -20.60
CA TYR A 32 -26.95 -6.72 -20.63
C TYR A 32 -26.19 -8.05 -20.76
N SER A 33 -25.19 -8.13 -21.65
CA SER A 33 -24.36 -9.33 -21.83
C SER A 33 -23.63 -9.70 -20.53
N THR A 34 -22.99 -8.72 -19.90
CA THR A 34 -22.28 -8.90 -18.62
C THR A 34 -23.24 -9.34 -17.52
N LEU A 35 -24.36 -8.64 -17.33
CA LEU A 35 -25.32 -8.94 -16.28
C LEU A 35 -25.99 -10.31 -16.49
N ASN A 36 -26.34 -10.67 -17.74
CA ASN A 36 -26.87 -12.00 -18.07
C ASN A 36 -25.85 -13.11 -17.75
N THR A 37 -24.57 -12.87 -18.03
CA THR A 37 -23.50 -13.81 -17.70
C THR A 37 -23.33 -13.96 -16.19
N LEU A 38 -23.33 -12.85 -15.45
CA LEU A 38 -23.23 -12.87 -13.99
C LEU A 38 -24.40 -13.61 -13.33
N ILE A 39 -25.64 -13.41 -13.81
CA ILE A 39 -26.81 -14.16 -13.31
C ILE A 39 -26.64 -15.66 -13.56
N LYS A 40 -26.17 -16.07 -14.75
CA LYS A 40 -25.92 -17.48 -15.06
C LYS A 40 -24.84 -18.09 -14.17
N LEU A 41 -23.70 -17.41 -14.01
CA LEU A 41 -22.61 -17.87 -13.16
C LEU A 41 -23.04 -17.96 -11.70
N SER A 42 -23.80 -16.98 -11.22
CA SER A 42 -24.31 -16.95 -9.84
C SER A 42 -25.33 -18.06 -9.57
N ALA A 43 -26.05 -18.51 -10.59
CA ALA A 43 -26.99 -19.63 -10.49
C ALA A 43 -26.31 -21.00 -10.67
N ASP A 44 -25.02 -21.06 -10.98
CA ASP A 44 -24.27 -22.30 -11.20
C ASP A 44 -23.32 -22.58 -10.02
N PRO A 45 -23.64 -23.55 -9.14
CA PRO A 45 -22.77 -23.90 -8.02
C PRO A 45 -21.35 -24.29 -8.43
N SER A 46 -21.15 -24.87 -9.61
CA SER A 46 -19.81 -25.26 -10.07
C SER A 46 -18.94 -24.02 -10.34
N ALA A 47 -19.51 -23.01 -10.98
CA ALA A 47 -18.85 -21.72 -11.23
C ALA A 47 -18.60 -20.96 -9.93
N VAL A 48 -19.58 -20.94 -9.01
CA VAL A 48 -19.42 -20.31 -7.70
C VAL A 48 -18.32 -20.98 -6.88
N ASN A 49 -18.28 -22.32 -6.86
CA ASN A 49 -17.22 -23.06 -6.16
C ASN A 49 -15.84 -22.83 -6.78
N ALA A 50 -15.72 -22.77 -8.11
CA ALA A 50 -14.47 -22.42 -8.77
C ALA A 50 -14.00 -21.00 -8.40
N ALA A 51 -14.92 -20.03 -8.32
CA ALA A 51 -14.61 -18.67 -7.87
C ALA A 51 -14.16 -18.64 -6.40
N ARG A 52 -14.80 -19.43 -5.52
CA ARG A 52 -14.43 -19.58 -4.11
C ARG A 52 -13.05 -20.21 -3.94
N GLU A 53 -12.73 -21.24 -4.72
CA GLU A 53 -11.42 -21.90 -4.71
C GLU A 53 -10.31 -20.94 -5.15
N ASN A 54 -10.53 -20.21 -6.25
CA ASN A 54 -9.61 -19.18 -6.70
C ASN A 54 -9.41 -18.09 -5.64
N LEU A 55 -10.49 -17.67 -4.98
CA LEU A 55 -10.44 -16.66 -3.92
C LEU A 55 -9.65 -17.15 -2.68
N GLY A 56 -9.77 -18.44 -2.35
CA GLY A 56 -8.95 -19.07 -1.30
C GLY A 56 -7.47 -19.16 -1.69
N ALA A 57 -7.16 -19.46 -2.95
CA ALA A 57 -5.79 -19.49 -3.47
C ALA A 57 -5.16 -18.09 -3.49
N SER A 58 -5.90 -17.06 -3.93
CA SER A 58 -5.42 -15.68 -3.92
C SER A 58 -5.23 -15.14 -2.50
N ALA A 59 -6.09 -15.51 -1.55
CA ALA A 59 -5.90 -15.21 -0.13
C ALA A 59 -4.55 -15.78 0.35
N LYS A 60 -4.30 -17.07 0.11
CA LYS A 60 -3.03 -17.71 0.50
C LYS A 60 -1.82 -16.99 -0.09
N ASN A 61 -1.89 -16.55 -1.35
CA ASN A 61 -0.81 -15.79 -1.98
C ASN A 61 -0.63 -14.39 -1.34
N LEU A 62 -1.71 -13.70 -0.95
CA LEU A 62 -1.63 -12.38 -0.31
C LEU A 62 -1.09 -12.45 1.11
N ILE A 63 -1.65 -13.34 1.95
CA ILE A 63 -1.35 -13.34 3.39
C ILE A 63 -0.32 -14.40 3.79
N GLY A 64 -0.11 -15.44 2.98
CA GLY A 64 0.77 -16.57 3.27
C GLY A 64 2.14 -16.52 2.60
N ASP A 65 2.27 -15.86 1.45
CA ASP A 65 3.54 -15.72 0.74
C ASP A 65 4.29 -14.43 1.12
N LYS A 66 5.58 -14.38 0.75
CA LYS A 66 6.45 -13.20 0.95
C LYS A 66 6.82 -12.54 -0.38
N THR A 67 7.66 -13.19 -1.17
CA THR A 67 8.20 -12.63 -2.42
C THR A 67 7.13 -12.29 -3.43
N ASN A 68 6.14 -13.17 -3.60
CA ASN A 68 5.08 -13.03 -4.60
C ASN A 68 3.85 -12.28 -4.07
N SER A 69 3.85 -11.86 -2.81
CA SER A 69 2.72 -11.16 -2.19
C SER A 69 2.90 -9.64 -2.34
N PRO A 70 2.02 -8.94 -3.10
CA PRO A 70 1.99 -7.48 -3.11
C PRO A 70 1.80 -6.88 -1.71
N ALA A 71 0.99 -7.55 -0.88
CA ALA A 71 0.72 -7.13 0.49
C ALA A 71 1.99 -7.17 1.36
N TYR A 72 2.77 -8.24 1.29
CA TYR A 72 4.06 -8.34 1.99
C TYR A 72 5.06 -7.30 1.48
N GLN A 73 5.19 -7.14 0.17
CA GLN A 73 6.14 -6.17 -0.40
C GLN A 73 5.79 -4.73 0.00
N ALA A 74 4.50 -4.38 0.07
CA ALA A 74 4.05 -3.06 0.52
C ALA A 74 4.36 -2.80 2.00
N VAL A 75 4.09 -3.77 2.89
CA VAL A 75 4.46 -3.68 4.32
C VAL A 75 5.97 -3.51 4.48
N LEU A 76 6.76 -4.33 3.78
CA LEU A 76 8.22 -4.26 3.80
C LEU A 76 8.72 -2.90 3.30
N LEU A 77 8.13 -2.36 2.25
CA LEU A 77 8.50 -1.05 1.68
C LEU A 77 8.24 0.10 2.66
N ALA A 78 7.09 0.11 3.34
CA ALA A 78 6.77 1.12 4.34
C ALA A 78 7.76 1.12 5.51
N ILE A 79 8.13 -0.07 6.01
CA ILE A 79 9.12 -0.24 7.08
C ILE A 79 10.51 0.21 6.60
N ASN A 80 10.94 -0.26 5.42
CA ASN A 80 12.23 0.10 4.83
C ASN A 80 12.37 1.60 4.59
N ALA A 81 11.29 2.28 4.17
CA ALA A 81 11.30 3.72 3.96
C ALA A 81 11.52 4.50 5.27
N ALA A 82 10.87 4.09 6.37
CA ALA A 82 11.05 4.72 7.68
C ALA A 82 12.47 4.51 8.24
N VAL A 83 12.98 3.28 8.18
CA VAL A 83 14.36 2.94 8.58
C VAL A 83 15.37 3.70 7.72
N GLY A 84 15.17 3.70 6.40
CA GLY A 84 16.03 4.37 5.44
C GLY A 84 16.08 5.88 5.66
N PHE A 85 14.96 6.51 5.99
CA PHE A 85 14.90 7.94 6.31
C PHE A 85 15.81 8.29 7.49
N TRP A 86 15.79 7.48 8.55
CA TRP A 86 16.69 7.67 9.69
C TRP A 86 18.15 7.39 9.33
N ASN A 87 18.44 6.37 8.52
CA ASN A 87 19.81 6.12 8.04
C ASN A 87 20.39 7.29 7.23
N VAL A 88 19.55 7.99 6.46
CA VAL A 88 19.97 9.18 5.71
C VAL A 88 20.28 10.36 6.64
N LEU A 89 19.43 10.65 7.62
CA LEU A 89 19.46 11.93 8.36
C LEU A 89 19.99 11.83 9.81
N GLY A 90 20.10 10.63 10.38
CA GLY A 90 20.47 10.41 11.78
C GLY A 90 21.80 11.05 12.14
N TYR A 91 22.83 10.89 11.30
CA TYR A 91 24.17 11.46 11.54
C TYR A 91 24.22 12.99 11.64
N ALA A 92 23.29 13.68 10.98
CA ALA A 92 23.25 15.13 10.88
C ALA A 92 22.34 15.75 11.93
N THR A 93 21.55 14.92 12.60
CA THR A 93 20.55 15.32 13.59
C THR A 93 21.23 15.64 14.90
N GLN A 94 21.00 16.84 15.43
CA GLN A 94 21.56 17.22 16.72
C GLN A 94 20.74 16.62 17.86
N CYS A 95 21.43 16.10 18.86
CA CYS A 95 20.83 15.58 20.08
C CYS A 95 21.75 15.85 21.28
N GLY A 96 21.18 15.93 22.47
CA GLY A 96 21.93 16.28 23.68
C GLY A 96 21.02 16.60 24.86
N GLY A 97 21.62 17.10 25.93
CA GLY A 97 20.90 17.38 27.16
C GLY A 97 21.01 16.26 28.20
N ASN A 98 20.27 16.47 29.28
CA ASN A 98 20.13 15.58 30.41
C ASN A 98 18.71 14.98 30.43
N ALA A 99 18.48 14.08 31.39
CA ALA A 99 17.17 13.48 31.61
C ALA A 99 16.08 14.55 31.73
N ASN A 100 14.85 14.21 31.34
CA ASN A 100 13.68 15.09 31.35
C ASN A 100 13.82 16.30 30.40
N GLY A 101 14.59 16.14 29.31
CA GLY A 101 14.75 17.16 28.28
C GLY A 101 15.45 18.44 28.77
N GLN A 102 16.30 18.34 29.78
CA GLN A 102 16.99 19.49 30.34
C GLN A 102 18.27 19.83 29.58
N LYS A 103 18.65 21.11 29.58
CA LYS A 103 19.96 21.56 29.10
C LYS A 103 21.08 20.90 29.91
N SER A 104 22.19 20.60 29.25
CA SER A 104 23.40 20.04 29.86
C SER A 104 24.59 21.00 29.72
N THR A 105 25.57 20.84 30.61
CA THR A 105 26.83 21.59 30.61
C THR A 105 27.93 20.84 29.85
N SER A 106 28.09 19.54 30.14
CA SER A 106 29.15 18.71 29.58
C SER A 106 28.74 17.23 29.42
N SER A 107 27.46 16.97 29.14
CA SER A 107 26.93 15.61 28.96
C SER A 107 27.21 15.09 27.56
N THR A 108 27.73 13.85 27.48
CA THR A 108 27.87 13.08 26.24
C THR A 108 27.18 11.73 26.38
N THR A 109 26.17 11.49 25.55
CA THR A 109 25.44 10.21 25.52
C THR A 109 25.59 9.58 24.14
N ILE A 110 26.07 8.34 24.06
CA ILE A 110 26.37 7.66 22.79
C ILE A 110 25.47 6.45 22.64
N PHE A 111 24.74 6.36 21.53
CA PHE A 111 23.88 5.22 21.19
C PHE A 111 24.59 4.34 20.16
N ASN A 112 24.75 3.06 20.46
CA ASN A 112 25.45 2.11 19.59
C ASN A 112 24.50 1.47 18.57
N ASN A 113 25.07 0.95 17.48
CA ASN A 113 24.35 0.42 16.32
C ASN A 113 23.40 1.45 15.69
N GLU A 114 23.87 2.68 15.56
CA GLU A 114 23.16 3.84 14.97
C GLU A 114 24.01 4.44 13.83
N PRO A 115 23.39 4.99 12.77
CA PRO A 115 24.07 5.42 11.55
C PRO A 115 24.74 6.79 11.73
N GLY A 116 25.79 6.83 12.55
CA GLY A 116 26.57 8.03 12.84
C GLY A 116 27.57 8.42 11.75
N TYR A 117 28.08 9.65 11.82
CA TYR A 117 29.06 10.15 10.86
C TYR A 117 30.36 9.36 10.97
N ARG A 118 30.68 8.53 9.98
CA ARG A 118 31.85 7.64 9.98
C ARG A 118 31.93 6.72 11.21
N SER A 119 30.78 6.36 11.76
CA SER A 119 30.65 5.63 13.03
C SER A 119 29.46 4.68 12.98
N THR A 120 29.49 3.63 13.79
CA THR A 120 28.33 2.76 14.07
C THR A 120 27.58 3.20 15.31
N SER A 121 27.81 4.44 15.76
CA SER A 121 27.16 5.04 16.92
C SER A 121 26.84 6.52 16.65
N ILE A 122 25.70 7.00 17.14
CA ILE A 122 25.35 8.42 17.16
C ILE A 122 25.71 9.00 18.54
N THR A 123 26.42 10.13 18.51
CA THR A 123 26.87 10.85 19.71
C THR A 123 25.99 12.07 19.95
N CYS A 124 25.23 12.05 21.05
CA CYS A 124 24.44 13.16 21.55
C CYS A 124 25.25 13.98 22.56
N SER A 125 25.89 15.04 22.08
CA SER A 125 26.80 15.88 22.87
C SER A 125 26.54 17.38 22.69
N LEU A 126 25.36 17.79 22.20
CA LEU A 126 25.03 19.21 22.09
C LEU A 126 24.69 19.80 23.46
N ASN A 127 25.71 20.39 24.09
CA ASN A 127 25.64 21.07 25.38
C ASN A 127 25.29 22.55 25.20
N GLY A 128 24.80 23.22 26.25
CA GLY A 128 24.53 24.65 26.19
C GLY A 128 23.14 25.04 25.63
N TYR A 129 22.41 24.10 25.05
CA TYR A 129 21.10 24.32 24.43
C TYR A 129 20.02 23.47 25.10
N THR A 130 18.80 24.02 25.20
CA THR A 130 17.64 23.28 25.72
C THR A 130 17.09 22.37 24.62
N PRO A 131 16.93 21.06 24.86
CA PRO A 131 16.26 20.15 23.92
C PRO A 131 14.84 20.59 23.54
N GLY A 132 14.46 20.38 22.29
CA GLY A 132 13.13 20.72 21.78
C GLY A 132 13.08 21.06 20.30
N TYR A 133 11.96 21.66 19.88
CA TYR A 133 11.69 22.04 18.50
C TYR A 133 12.79 22.92 17.93
N TYR A 134 13.36 22.53 16.79
CA TYR A 134 14.46 23.22 16.11
C TYR A 134 15.72 23.39 17.00
N GLY A 135 15.84 22.58 18.06
CA GLY A 135 17.00 22.45 18.93
C GLY A 135 17.52 21.01 18.93
N PRO A 136 18.35 20.59 19.91
CA PRO A 136 18.72 19.18 20.03
C PRO A 136 17.49 18.32 20.33
N MET A 137 17.44 17.12 19.75
CA MET A 137 16.56 16.06 20.23
C MET A 137 16.93 15.72 21.68
N SER A 138 15.93 15.62 22.55
CA SER A 138 16.14 15.18 23.93
C SER A 138 16.59 13.73 23.95
N ILE A 139 17.37 13.35 24.96
CA ILE A 139 17.80 11.96 25.15
C ILE A 139 16.61 11.03 25.38
N GLU A 140 15.50 11.52 25.93
CA GLU A 140 14.25 10.75 26.06
C GLU A 140 13.65 10.40 24.69
N ASN A 141 13.53 11.37 23.78
CA ASN A 141 13.04 11.12 22.43
C ASN A 141 14.02 10.23 21.65
N PHE A 142 15.34 10.42 21.84
CA PHE A 142 16.34 9.57 21.21
C PHE A 142 16.25 8.12 21.71
N LYS A 143 16.01 7.87 23.01
CA LYS A 143 15.79 6.50 23.53
C LYS A 143 14.58 5.83 22.86
N LYS A 144 13.45 6.53 22.73
CA LYS A 144 12.25 6.03 22.04
C LYS A 144 12.53 5.72 20.56
N LEU A 145 13.21 6.63 19.88
CA LEU A 145 13.63 6.47 18.49
C LEU A 145 14.53 5.24 18.32
N ASN A 146 15.60 5.17 19.11
CA ASN A 146 16.59 4.11 19.06
C ASN A 146 15.93 2.75 19.35
N GLU A 147 15.10 2.60 20.37
CA GLU A 147 14.42 1.32 20.64
C GLU A 147 13.62 0.83 19.43
N ALA A 148 12.80 1.70 18.84
CA ALA A 148 12.05 1.38 17.62
C ALA A 148 12.97 1.00 16.45
N TYR A 149 14.04 1.77 16.24
CA TYR A 149 15.03 1.51 15.19
C TYR A 149 15.75 0.15 15.39
N GLN A 150 16.16 -0.18 16.61
CA GLN A 150 16.85 -1.45 16.92
C GLN A 150 15.92 -2.66 16.73
N ILE A 151 14.64 -2.55 17.12
CA ILE A 151 13.63 -3.58 16.86
C ILE A 151 13.46 -3.80 15.35
N LEU A 152 13.27 -2.72 14.58
CA LEU A 152 13.08 -2.79 13.14
C LEU A 152 14.30 -3.37 12.42
N GLN A 153 15.51 -2.92 12.75
CA GLN A 153 16.75 -3.44 12.17
C GLN A 153 16.94 -4.93 12.47
N THR A 154 16.63 -5.36 13.70
CA THR A 154 16.69 -6.76 14.09
C THR A 154 15.68 -7.61 13.31
N ALA A 155 14.45 -7.10 13.15
CA ALA A 155 13.40 -7.75 12.37
C ALA A 155 13.78 -7.87 10.88
N LEU A 156 14.31 -6.79 10.28
CA LEU A 156 14.78 -6.79 8.89
C LEU A 156 15.92 -7.79 8.68
N LYS A 157 16.86 -7.87 9.63
CA LYS A 157 17.97 -8.82 9.60
C LYS A 157 17.51 -10.28 9.72
N GLN A 158 16.50 -10.55 10.55
CA GLN A 158 15.87 -11.87 10.68
C GLN A 158 15.02 -12.23 9.45
N GLY A 159 14.44 -11.21 8.80
CA GLY A 159 13.47 -11.34 7.73
C GLY A 159 12.04 -11.38 8.28
N LEU A 160 11.17 -10.50 7.77
CA LEU A 160 9.78 -10.39 8.22
C LEU A 160 9.00 -11.69 7.94
N PRO A 161 8.07 -12.08 8.82
CA PRO A 161 7.19 -13.21 8.58
C PRO A 161 6.10 -12.87 7.55
N ALA A 162 5.40 -13.87 7.04
CA ALA A 162 4.23 -13.64 6.19
C ALA A 162 3.09 -12.98 6.99
N LEU A 163 2.16 -12.28 6.34
CA LEU A 163 1.12 -11.50 7.03
C LEU A 163 0.21 -12.33 7.95
N LYS A 164 -0.04 -13.60 7.61
CA LYS A 164 -0.83 -14.53 8.43
C LYS A 164 -0.15 -14.91 9.76
N GLU A 165 1.17 -14.77 9.84
CA GLU A 165 1.95 -15.16 11.01
C GLU A 165 2.01 -13.98 12.01
N ASN A 166 1.00 -13.87 12.85
CA ASN A 166 0.84 -12.78 13.82
C ASN A 166 1.42 -13.08 15.22
N ASN A 167 1.75 -14.34 15.49
CA ASN A 167 2.18 -14.80 16.81
C ASN A 167 3.70 -14.91 16.98
N GLY A 168 4.47 -14.67 15.92
CA GLY A 168 5.94 -14.71 15.96
C GLY A 168 6.54 -13.66 16.90
N THR A 169 7.81 -13.90 17.23
CA THR A 169 8.65 -13.02 18.04
C THR A 169 10.07 -12.98 17.50
N LEU A 170 10.75 -11.85 17.67
CA LEU A 170 12.19 -11.73 17.46
C LEU A 170 12.94 -12.56 18.49
N LYS A 171 14.05 -13.19 18.07
CA LYS A 171 14.84 -14.07 18.96
C LYS A 171 15.41 -13.33 20.17
N GLU A 172 15.98 -12.15 19.95
CA GLU A 172 16.49 -11.26 21.00
C GLU A 172 16.73 -9.88 20.37
N VAL A 173 16.28 -8.80 21.02
CA VAL A 173 16.66 -7.44 20.65
C VAL A 173 17.52 -6.88 21.78
N THR A 174 18.82 -6.72 21.51
CA THR A 174 19.79 -6.19 22.48
C THR A 174 20.44 -4.92 21.91
N TYR A 175 20.42 -3.84 22.68
CA TYR A 175 21.10 -2.59 22.31
C TYR A 175 21.73 -1.89 23.52
N THR A 176 22.75 -1.09 23.25
CA THR A 176 23.54 -0.42 24.28
C THR A 176 23.68 1.08 24.03
N TYR A 177 23.79 1.84 25.11
CA TYR A 177 24.19 3.24 25.06
C TYR A 177 25.07 3.58 26.26
N THR A 178 25.91 4.61 26.13
CA THR A 178 26.83 5.04 27.17
C THR A 178 26.62 6.49 27.56
N CYS A 179 26.93 6.83 28.80
CA CYS A 179 26.92 8.20 29.32
C CYS A 179 28.27 8.55 29.94
N SER A 180 28.86 9.65 29.49
CA SER A 180 30.07 10.23 30.05
C SER A 180 29.93 11.76 30.21
N GLY A 181 30.88 12.37 30.90
CA GLY A 181 30.90 13.81 31.19
C GLY A 181 30.22 14.18 32.52
N GLU A 182 30.74 15.23 33.14
CA GLU A 182 30.29 15.70 34.46
C GLU A 182 28.82 16.13 34.43
N GLY A 183 28.03 15.65 35.40
CA GLY A 183 26.60 15.98 35.49
C GLY A 183 25.71 15.26 34.47
N ASN A 184 26.23 14.30 33.68
CA ASN A 184 25.40 13.48 32.81
C ASN A 184 24.57 12.47 33.60
N ASN A 185 23.26 12.71 33.69
CA ASN A 185 22.34 11.88 34.47
C ASN A 185 21.49 10.91 33.61
N ASN A 186 21.71 10.83 32.31
CA ASN A 186 20.90 10.02 31.38
C ASN A 186 20.97 8.49 31.64
N CYS A 187 22.03 8.04 32.31
CA CYS A 187 22.28 6.65 32.72
C CYS A 187 22.18 6.46 34.25
N SER A 188 21.67 7.44 34.98
CA SER A 188 21.54 7.35 36.44
C SER A 188 20.51 6.27 36.85
N PRO A 189 20.57 5.74 38.08
CA PRO A 189 19.54 4.87 38.64
C PRO A 189 18.13 5.46 38.53
N ARG A 190 17.98 6.78 38.68
CA ARG A 190 16.70 7.48 38.54
C ARG A 190 16.17 7.45 37.11
N SER A 191 17.05 7.51 36.11
CA SER A 191 16.67 7.54 34.69
C SER A 191 16.50 6.16 34.06
N THR A 192 17.08 5.12 34.65
CA THR A 192 17.07 3.74 34.13
C THR A 192 16.26 2.78 35.01
N GLY A 193 16.00 3.16 36.26
CA GLY A 193 15.31 2.34 37.26
C GLY A 193 16.18 1.25 37.89
N VAL A 194 17.44 1.07 37.47
CA VAL A 194 18.33 0.05 38.07
C VAL A 194 18.58 0.36 39.54
N THR A 195 18.78 -0.69 40.36
CA THR A 195 19.01 -0.56 41.81
C THR A 195 20.32 0.14 42.15
N LYS A 196 21.35 -0.02 41.31
CA LYS A 196 22.67 0.60 41.46
C LYS A 196 23.28 0.89 40.10
N GLN A 197 24.05 1.97 39.99
CA GLN A 197 24.64 2.38 38.70
C GLN A 197 25.74 1.44 38.24
N ASN A 198 26.50 0.81 39.15
CA ASN A 198 27.53 -0.16 38.80
C ASN A 198 27.10 -1.59 39.15
N GLY A 199 26.93 -2.44 38.13
CA GLY A 199 26.53 -3.85 38.27
C GLY A 199 25.07 -4.03 38.68
N GLY A 200 24.23 -3.02 38.48
CA GLY A 200 22.80 -3.09 38.77
C GLY A 200 22.01 -3.64 37.59
N THR A 201 20.89 -4.28 37.90
CA THR A 201 19.96 -4.82 36.91
C THR A 201 18.54 -4.50 37.35
N LYS A 202 17.66 -4.29 36.38
CA LYS A 202 16.21 -4.19 36.56
C LYS A 202 15.56 -5.01 35.45
N THR A 203 14.53 -5.76 35.81
CA THR A 203 13.64 -6.39 34.84
C THR A 203 12.29 -5.74 34.97
N GLU A 204 11.72 -5.34 33.84
CA GLU A 204 10.37 -4.82 33.75
C GLU A 204 9.64 -5.42 32.57
N THR A 205 8.32 -5.33 32.61
CA THR A 205 7.47 -5.75 31.49
C THR A 205 6.91 -4.52 30.81
N GLN A 206 6.99 -4.48 29.49
CA GLN A 206 6.32 -3.48 28.67
C GLN A 206 5.35 -4.13 27.70
N THR A 207 4.35 -3.38 27.28
CA THR A 207 3.36 -3.88 26.31
C THR A 207 3.68 -3.32 24.93
N ILE A 208 3.96 -4.21 23.96
CA ILE A 208 4.13 -3.86 22.55
C ILE A 208 3.07 -4.61 21.75
N ASP A 209 2.20 -3.88 21.03
CA ASP A 209 1.09 -4.44 20.24
C ASP A 209 0.22 -5.44 21.03
N GLY A 210 -0.12 -5.09 22.28
CA GLY A 210 -0.91 -5.94 23.18
C GLY A 210 -0.18 -7.16 23.73
N LYS A 211 1.08 -7.42 23.35
CA LYS A 211 1.90 -8.51 23.90
C LYS A 211 2.83 -8.01 24.99
N THR A 212 3.01 -8.83 26.02
CA THR A 212 3.97 -8.58 27.10
C THR A 212 5.39 -8.91 26.63
N VAL A 213 6.25 -7.90 26.63
CA VAL A 213 7.68 -7.99 26.34
C VAL A 213 8.45 -7.82 27.65
N THR A 214 9.40 -8.70 27.90
CA THR A 214 10.26 -8.61 29.09
C THR A 214 11.51 -7.83 28.72
N THR A 215 11.74 -6.71 29.40
CA THR A 215 12.91 -5.86 29.21
C THR A 215 13.83 -5.99 30.41
N THR A 216 15.05 -6.45 30.17
CA THR A 216 16.13 -6.48 31.17
C THR A 216 17.10 -5.34 30.89
N ILE A 217 17.22 -4.43 31.84
CA ILE A 217 18.11 -3.28 31.81
C ILE A 217 19.27 -3.55 32.76
N SER A 218 20.50 -3.52 32.26
CA SER A 218 21.70 -3.65 33.07
C SER A 218 22.61 -2.43 32.95
N SER A 219 23.29 -2.09 34.03
CA SER A 219 24.14 -0.90 34.14
C SER A 219 25.52 -1.27 34.65
N LYS A 220 26.56 -0.79 33.97
CA LYS A 220 27.97 -1.03 34.31
C LYS A 220 28.74 0.28 34.25
N VAL A 221 29.57 0.55 35.27
CA VAL A 221 30.49 1.71 35.24
C VAL A 221 31.88 1.22 34.82
N VAL A 222 32.48 1.91 33.86
CA VAL A 222 33.83 1.66 33.37
C VAL A 222 34.68 2.87 33.73
N ASP A 223 35.77 2.64 34.46
CA ASP A 223 36.69 3.70 34.86
C ASP A 223 37.61 4.15 33.72
N SER A 224 38.05 5.40 33.75
CA SER A 224 39.00 6.01 32.80
C SER A 224 40.31 5.23 32.66
N GLN A 225 40.77 4.59 33.74
CA GLN A 225 41.99 3.78 33.80
C GLN A 225 41.74 2.28 33.70
N ALA A 226 40.49 1.86 33.45
CA ALA A 226 40.17 0.45 33.30
C ALA A 226 40.87 -0.15 32.08
N SER A 227 41.42 -1.35 32.24
CA SER A 227 42.08 -2.08 31.14
C SER A 227 41.14 -2.24 29.94
N GLY A 228 41.58 -1.80 28.76
CA GLY A 228 40.81 -1.85 27.52
C GLY A 228 39.92 -0.62 27.25
N ASN A 229 39.84 0.35 28.16
CA ASN A 229 39.14 1.61 27.91
C ASN A 229 40.01 2.56 27.05
N THR A 230 39.69 2.69 25.76
CA THR A 230 40.42 3.58 24.83
C THR A 230 39.87 5.01 24.80
N SER A 231 38.83 5.32 25.56
CA SER A 231 38.21 6.66 25.59
C SER A 231 38.89 7.62 26.57
N HIS A 232 39.72 7.11 27.49
CA HIS A 232 40.40 7.84 28.56
C HIS A 232 39.47 8.67 29.48
N VAL A 233 38.17 8.36 29.48
CA VAL A 233 37.17 8.95 30.37
C VAL A 233 36.35 7.84 31.02
N SER A 234 35.88 8.07 32.24
CA SER A 234 34.94 7.15 32.90
C SER A 234 33.55 7.31 32.28
N TYR A 235 32.85 6.19 32.10
CA TYR A 235 31.50 6.19 31.53
C TYR A 235 30.61 5.12 32.17
N THR A 236 29.29 5.31 32.06
CA THR A 236 28.30 4.28 32.39
C THR A 236 27.75 3.68 31.11
N GLU A 237 27.75 2.37 30.99
CA GLU A 237 27.14 1.61 29.91
C GLU A 237 25.81 1.01 30.37
N ILE A 238 24.76 1.23 29.58
CA ILE A 238 23.45 0.63 29.76
C ILE A 238 23.22 -0.38 28.64
N THR A 239 22.85 -1.60 28.99
CA THR A 239 22.43 -2.63 28.05
C THR A 239 20.96 -2.94 28.28
N ASN A 240 20.15 -2.83 27.22
CA ASN A 240 18.75 -3.20 27.21
C ASN A 240 18.62 -4.47 26.38
N LYS A 241 18.00 -5.50 26.97
CA LYS A 241 17.66 -6.75 26.32
C LYS A 241 16.15 -6.93 26.37
N LEU A 242 15.51 -7.02 25.22
CA LEU A 242 14.08 -7.21 25.07
C LEU A 242 13.82 -8.63 24.55
N ASP A 243 13.08 -9.40 25.35
CA ASP A 243 12.69 -10.77 25.06
C ASP A 243 11.20 -10.84 24.71
N GLY A 244 10.86 -11.60 23.66
CA GLY A 244 9.47 -11.79 23.22
C GLY A 244 8.88 -10.63 22.41
N VAL A 245 9.72 -9.80 21.78
CA VAL A 245 9.26 -8.69 20.93
C VAL A 245 8.47 -9.24 19.74
N PRO A 246 7.21 -8.82 19.50
CA PRO A 246 6.44 -9.27 18.35
C PRO A 246 7.06 -8.84 17.02
N ASP A 247 7.09 -9.74 16.05
CA ASP A 247 7.56 -9.49 14.68
C ASP A 247 6.45 -9.48 13.62
N SER A 248 5.19 -9.40 14.07
CA SER A 248 4.03 -9.29 13.19
C SER A 248 4.11 -8.02 12.33
N ALA A 249 3.51 -8.04 11.14
CA ALA A 249 3.42 -6.88 10.27
C ALA A 249 2.84 -5.65 10.99
N GLN A 250 1.79 -5.85 11.80
CA GLN A 250 1.15 -4.81 12.59
C GLN A 250 2.11 -4.20 13.63
N ALA A 251 2.78 -5.05 14.42
CA ALA A 251 3.72 -4.58 15.44
C ALA A 251 4.89 -3.81 14.83
N LEU A 252 5.46 -4.31 13.73
CA LEU A 252 6.59 -3.65 13.07
C LEU A 252 6.18 -2.34 12.39
N LEU A 253 4.98 -2.25 11.81
CA LEU A 253 4.45 -0.98 11.31
C LEU A 253 4.21 0.03 12.44
N ALA A 254 3.80 -0.42 13.63
CA ALA A 254 3.70 0.45 14.80
C ALA A 254 5.06 0.97 15.27
N GLN A 255 6.12 0.16 15.18
CA GLN A 255 7.49 0.60 15.44
C GLN A 255 7.98 1.61 14.38
N ALA A 256 7.70 1.36 13.10
CA ALA A 256 8.00 2.31 12.02
C ALA A 256 7.26 3.64 12.20
N SER A 257 6.00 3.58 12.63
CA SER A 257 5.19 4.75 12.99
C SER A 257 5.80 5.51 14.17
N THR A 258 6.22 4.79 15.22
CA THR A 258 6.89 5.38 16.39
C THR A 258 8.19 6.09 15.99
N LEU A 259 9.01 5.47 15.13
CA LEU A 259 10.24 6.04 14.59
C LEU A 259 9.98 7.37 13.88
N ILE A 260 9.13 7.36 12.84
CA ILE A 260 8.90 8.56 12.02
C ILE A 260 8.17 9.66 12.78
N ASN A 261 7.20 9.31 13.64
CA ASN A 261 6.46 10.28 14.43
C ASN A 261 7.34 10.90 15.53
N THR A 262 8.23 10.13 16.16
CA THR A 262 9.18 10.69 17.13
C THR A 262 10.08 11.72 16.47
N ILE A 263 10.58 11.44 15.26
CA ILE A 263 11.37 12.39 14.47
C ILE A 263 10.56 13.65 14.17
N ASN A 264 9.35 13.49 13.65
CA ASN A 264 8.49 14.60 13.24
C ASN A 264 8.07 15.48 14.44
N THR A 265 7.62 14.87 15.53
CA THR A 265 7.16 15.57 16.73
C THR A 265 8.31 16.24 17.48
N ALA A 266 9.47 15.59 17.61
CA ALA A 266 10.64 16.22 18.23
C ALA A 266 11.18 17.38 17.36
N CYS A 267 11.08 17.24 16.03
CA CYS A 267 11.55 18.19 15.02
C CYS A 267 12.91 18.84 15.36
N PRO A 268 13.97 18.04 15.57
CA PRO A 268 15.26 18.58 15.96
C PRO A 268 15.93 19.36 14.84
N TYR A 269 16.88 20.22 15.22
CA TYR A 269 17.82 20.84 14.30
C TYR A 269 18.71 19.79 13.64
N PHE A 270 19.00 19.98 12.35
CA PHE A 270 19.99 19.20 11.62
C PHE A 270 20.91 20.08 10.78
N SER A 271 22.10 19.58 10.49
CA SER A 271 23.06 20.20 9.58
C SER A 271 23.87 19.12 8.85
N VAL A 272 23.72 19.05 7.54
CA VAL A 272 24.48 18.13 6.66
C VAL A 272 25.66 18.84 6.03
N THR A 273 26.68 18.05 5.66
CA THR A 273 27.78 18.53 4.81
C THR A 273 27.71 17.80 3.47
N ASN A 274 27.33 18.51 2.42
CA ASN A 274 27.30 17.93 1.08
C ASN A 274 28.72 17.62 0.58
N ARG A 275 28.85 16.48 -0.11
CA ARG A 275 30.11 16.09 -0.74
C ARG A 275 30.18 16.64 -2.17
N THR A 276 31.36 17.10 -2.57
CA THR A 276 31.64 17.45 -3.97
C THR A 276 31.49 16.20 -4.86
N GLY A 277 30.71 16.31 -5.93
CA GLY A 277 30.46 15.21 -6.88
C GLY A 277 29.45 14.15 -6.42
N GLY A 278 28.93 14.24 -5.20
CA GLY A 278 27.83 13.38 -4.71
C GLY A 278 26.45 14.03 -4.86
N PRO A 279 25.37 13.30 -4.52
CA PRO A 279 24.04 13.89 -4.44
C PRO A 279 24.01 15.03 -3.41
N GLN A 280 23.24 16.08 -3.70
CA GLN A 280 23.15 17.28 -2.88
C GLN A 280 21.87 17.25 -2.04
N MET A 281 22.01 17.36 -0.72
CA MET A 281 20.87 17.48 0.19
C MET A 281 20.39 18.92 0.24
N GLU A 282 19.08 19.12 0.12
CA GLU A 282 18.43 20.42 0.25
C GLU A 282 17.20 20.33 1.18
N PRO A 283 17.10 21.19 2.20
CA PRO A 283 18.11 22.17 2.64
C PRO A 283 19.29 21.49 3.35
N THR A 284 20.45 22.16 3.40
CA THR A 284 21.64 21.64 4.09
C THR A 284 21.58 21.80 5.61
N LYS A 285 20.76 22.72 6.11
CA LYS A 285 20.52 22.93 7.53
C LYS A 285 19.06 23.31 7.74
N GLY A 286 18.51 22.92 8.88
CA GLY A 286 17.11 23.21 9.17
C GLY A 286 16.61 22.39 10.35
N LYS A 287 15.33 22.05 10.29
CA LYS A 287 14.64 21.19 11.25
C LYS A 287 14.14 19.94 10.53
N LEU A 288 14.19 18.76 11.16
CA LEU A 288 13.84 17.52 10.46
C LEU A 288 12.38 17.47 10.01
N CYS A 289 11.44 18.04 10.77
CA CYS A 289 10.04 18.15 10.31
C CYS A 289 9.85 19.12 9.12
N GLY A 290 10.93 19.74 8.63
CA GLY A 290 10.95 20.48 7.38
C GLY A 290 11.03 19.59 6.13
N PHE A 291 11.37 18.30 6.27
CA PHE A 291 11.22 17.29 5.20
C PHE A 291 9.76 16.83 5.12
N THR A 292 8.87 17.78 4.84
CA THR A 292 7.41 17.59 4.94
C THR A 292 6.90 16.56 3.96
N ASP A 293 7.42 16.55 2.74
CA ASP A 293 6.97 15.66 1.67
C ASP A 293 7.42 14.23 1.96
N GLU A 294 8.68 14.04 2.37
CA GLU A 294 9.25 12.75 2.74
C GLU A 294 8.52 12.15 3.95
N ILE A 295 8.35 12.93 5.02
CA ILE A 295 7.69 12.47 6.24
C ILE A 295 6.22 12.14 5.95
N SER A 296 5.50 13.01 5.22
CA SER A 296 4.09 12.77 4.89
C SER A 296 3.92 11.53 4.02
N ALA A 297 4.82 11.32 3.04
CA ALA A 297 4.83 10.13 2.22
C ALA A 297 5.04 8.85 3.06
N ILE A 298 6.05 8.84 3.94
CA ILE A 298 6.34 7.69 4.81
C ILE A 298 5.18 7.42 5.78
N GLN A 299 4.61 8.46 6.40
CA GLN A 299 3.44 8.33 7.28
C GLN A 299 2.23 7.76 6.53
N LYS A 300 1.97 8.24 5.30
CA LYS A 300 0.91 7.69 4.45
C LYS A 300 1.16 6.22 4.11
N MET A 301 2.37 5.86 3.71
CA MET A 301 2.72 4.48 3.39
C MET A 301 2.51 3.54 4.59
N ILE A 302 2.90 3.97 5.79
CA ILE A 302 2.68 3.21 7.03
C ILE A 302 1.18 3.07 7.30
N THR A 303 0.40 4.15 7.13
CA THR A 303 -1.05 4.14 7.36
C THR A 303 -1.77 3.21 6.38
N ASP A 304 -1.46 3.32 5.07
CA ASP A 304 -2.03 2.46 4.03
C ASP A 304 -1.65 0.98 4.28
N ALA A 305 -0.40 0.72 4.70
CA ALA A 305 0.06 -0.62 5.03
C ALA A 305 -0.62 -1.18 6.29
N GLN A 306 -0.91 -0.35 7.30
CA GLN A 306 -1.69 -0.75 8.47
C GLN A 306 -3.13 -1.09 8.08
N GLU A 307 -3.77 -0.26 7.26
CA GLU A 307 -5.13 -0.52 6.77
C GLU A 307 -5.19 -1.80 5.92
N LEU A 308 -4.14 -2.05 5.13
CA LEU A 308 -3.96 -3.28 4.35
C LEU A 308 -3.85 -4.50 5.26
N VAL A 309 -3.02 -4.45 6.31
CA VAL A 309 -2.85 -5.56 7.26
C VAL A 309 -4.17 -5.85 7.98
N ASN A 310 -4.96 -4.82 8.31
CA ASN A 310 -6.27 -4.98 8.95
C ASN A 310 -7.25 -5.83 8.11
N GLN A 311 -7.13 -5.82 6.78
CA GLN A 311 -7.97 -6.64 5.89
C GLN A 311 -7.73 -8.15 6.08
N THR A 312 -6.58 -8.54 6.64
CA THR A 312 -6.24 -9.96 6.91
C THR A 312 -7.27 -10.63 7.82
N SER A 313 -7.82 -9.90 8.79
CA SER A 313 -8.85 -10.41 9.70
C SER A 313 -10.13 -10.79 8.95
N ALA A 314 -10.65 -9.90 8.11
CA ALA A 314 -11.84 -10.14 7.29
C ALA A 314 -11.67 -11.33 6.32
N ILE A 315 -10.46 -11.53 5.78
CA ILE A 315 -10.15 -12.68 4.91
C ILE A 315 -10.21 -13.99 5.73
N ASN A 316 -9.60 -13.99 6.92
CA ASN A 316 -9.55 -15.18 7.78
C ASN A 316 -10.93 -15.53 8.39
N GLU A 317 -11.75 -14.54 8.73
CA GLU A 317 -13.11 -14.74 9.27
C GLU A 317 -14.07 -15.35 8.24
N HIS A 318 -13.78 -15.17 6.95
CA HIS A 318 -14.62 -15.60 5.85
C HIS A 318 -13.87 -16.54 4.92
N GLU A 319 -13.41 -17.68 5.42
CA GLU A 319 -12.77 -18.72 4.60
C GLU A 319 -13.73 -19.25 3.51
N GLN A 320 -13.15 -19.62 2.37
CA GLN A 320 -13.89 -20.03 1.17
C GLN A 320 -13.81 -21.55 0.89
N SER A 321 -13.39 -22.33 1.90
CA SER A 321 -13.10 -23.76 1.78
C SER A 321 -14.34 -24.65 1.66
N THR A 322 -15.47 -24.26 2.25
CA THR A 322 -16.72 -25.04 2.20
C THR A 322 -17.37 -24.93 0.82
N PRO A 323 -17.66 -26.05 0.12
CA PRO A 323 -18.40 -26.02 -1.13
C PRO A 323 -19.85 -25.55 -0.93
N VAL A 324 -20.42 -24.93 -1.94
CA VAL A 324 -21.81 -24.45 -1.96
C VAL A 324 -22.63 -25.21 -3.00
N GLY A 325 -23.94 -25.28 -2.79
CA GLY A 325 -24.86 -25.97 -3.67
C GLY A 325 -26.26 -26.06 -3.07
N GLY A 326 -27.15 -26.77 -3.75
CA GLY A 326 -28.48 -27.05 -3.21
C GLY A 326 -28.42 -28.09 -2.08
N ASN A 327 -29.39 -28.03 -1.18
CA ASN A 327 -29.45 -28.92 -0.02
C ASN A 327 -30.42 -30.09 -0.26
N ASN A 328 -30.11 -31.26 0.30
CA ASN A 328 -31.00 -32.44 0.34
C ASN A 328 -31.50 -32.90 -1.05
N GLY A 329 -30.62 -32.88 -2.06
CA GLY A 329 -30.94 -33.28 -3.43
C GLY A 329 -31.77 -32.26 -4.22
N LYS A 330 -32.05 -31.07 -3.66
CA LYS A 330 -32.70 -29.96 -4.37
C LYS A 330 -31.70 -29.21 -5.25
N PRO A 331 -32.10 -28.72 -6.43
CA PRO A 331 -31.28 -27.79 -7.21
C PRO A 331 -31.00 -26.50 -6.43
N PHE A 332 -29.84 -25.89 -6.67
CA PHE A 332 -29.45 -24.64 -6.04
C PHE A 332 -30.37 -23.49 -6.43
N ASN A 333 -30.92 -22.81 -5.43
CA ASN A 333 -31.74 -21.62 -5.61
C ASN A 333 -30.99 -20.36 -5.12
N PRO A 334 -30.54 -19.47 -6.02
CA PRO A 334 -29.77 -18.28 -5.64
C PRO A 334 -30.55 -17.26 -4.79
N PHE A 335 -31.88 -17.36 -4.73
CA PHE A 335 -32.71 -16.48 -3.88
C PHE A 335 -32.73 -16.93 -2.41
N THR A 336 -32.46 -18.21 -2.11
CA THR A 336 -32.61 -18.77 -0.76
C THR A 336 -31.35 -19.44 -0.22
N ASP A 337 -30.51 -19.99 -1.10
CA ASP A 337 -29.40 -20.87 -0.72
C ASP A 337 -28.05 -20.14 -0.71
N ALA A 338 -28.07 -18.81 -0.81
CA ALA A 338 -26.89 -17.96 -1.01
C ALA A 338 -26.44 -17.19 0.24
N SER A 339 -26.74 -17.67 1.46
CA SER A 339 -26.35 -16.97 2.70
C SER A 339 -24.83 -16.79 2.86
N PHE A 340 -24.03 -17.67 2.23
CA PHE A 340 -22.56 -17.56 2.19
C PHE A 340 -22.06 -16.34 1.40
N ALA A 341 -22.89 -15.76 0.53
CA ALA A 341 -22.48 -14.72 -0.41
C ALA A 341 -21.99 -13.46 0.31
N GLN A 342 -22.54 -13.13 1.49
CA GLN A 342 -22.10 -11.98 2.27
C GLN A 342 -20.64 -12.12 2.71
N GLY A 343 -20.26 -13.30 3.21
CA GLY A 343 -18.87 -13.60 3.62
C GLY A 343 -17.94 -13.69 2.41
N MET A 344 -18.41 -14.28 1.30
CA MET A 344 -17.66 -14.31 0.04
C MET A 344 -17.37 -12.90 -0.49
N LEU A 345 -18.36 -12.00 -0.43
CA LEU A 345 -18.22 -10.60 -0.84
C LEU A 345 -17.23 -9.86 0.07
N ALA A 346 -17.38 -9.99 1.40
CA ALA A 346 -16.48 -9.38 2.36
C ALA A 346 -15.02 -9.84 2.16
N ASN A 347 -14.79 -11.13 1.89
CA ASN A 347 -13.47 -11.67 1.59
C ASN A 347 -12.91 -11.09 0.27
N ALA A 348 -13.68 -11.12 -0.82
CA ALA A 348 -13.25 -10.61 -2.12
C ALA A 348 -12.93 -9.11 -2.09
N SER A 349 -13.81 -8.30 -1.49
CA SER A 349 -13.59 -6.85 -1.34
C SER A 349 -12.38 -6.55 -0.44
N ALA A 350 -12.15 -7.35 0.62
CA ALA A 350 -10.96 -7.21 1.46
C ALA A 350 -9.67 -7.49 0.66
N GLN A 351 -9.62 -8.54 -0.15
CA GLN A 351 -8.47 -8.84 -1.02
C GLN A 351 -8.24 -7.74 -2.08
N ALA A 352 -9.30 -7.26 -2.74
CA ALA A 352 -9.22 -6.16 -3.69
C ALA A 352 -8.69 -4.88 -3.02
N LYS A 353 -9.16 -4.58 -1.81
CA LYS A 353 -8.69 -3.45 -1.02
C LYS A 353 -7.21 -3.59 -0.63
N MET A 354 -6.75 -4.78 -0.24
CA MET A 354 -5.32 -5.03 0.01
C MET A 354 -4.47 -4.74 -1.22
N LEU A 355 -4.89 -5.20 -2.41
CA LEU A 355 -4.14 -4.97 -3.64
C LEU A 355 -4.07 -3.47 -3.99
N ASN A 356 -5.19 -2.76 -3.85
CA ASN A 356 -5.26 -1.31 -4.06
C ASN A 356 -4.34 -0.54 -3.10
N LEU A 357 -4.36 -0.87 -1.81
CA LEU A 357 -3.48 -0.25 -0.82
C LEU A 357 -2.01 -0.58 -1.07
N ALA A 358 -1.69 -1.82 -1.45
CA ALA A 358 -0.32 -2.21 -1.81
C ALA A 358 0.20 -1.39 -2.99
N HIS A 359 -0.64 -1.18 -4.00
CA HIS A 359 -0.31 -0.32 -5.13
C HIS A 359 -0.11 1.14 -4.69
N GLN A 360 -0.99 1.69 -3.84
CA GLN A 360 -0.86 3.06 -3.31
C GLN A 360 0.44 3.28 -2.53
N VAL A 361 0.85 2.32 -1.69
CA VAL A 361 2.13 2.36 -0.97
C VAL A 361 3.29 2.47 -1.96
N GLY A 362 3.29 1.66 -3.01
CA GLY A 362 4.31 1.71 -4.06
C GLY A 362 4.33 3.05 -4.81
N GLN A 363 3.17 3.55 -5.22
CA GLN A 363 3.07 4.81 -5.97
C GLN A 363 3.52 6.04 -5.15
N THR A 364 3.36 5.99 -3.82
CA THR A 364 3.72 7.10 -2.92
C THR A 364 5.21 7.39 -2.91
N LEU A 365 6.07 6.38 -3.11
CA LEU A 365 7.53 6.52 -3.08
C LEU A 365 8.20 6.27 -4.45
N ASN A 366 7.43 5.94 -5.48
CA ASN A 366 7.98 5.64 -6.80
C ASN A 366 8.61 6.89 -7.44
N PRO A 367 9.95 6.92 -7.68
CA PRO A 367 10.65 8.08 -8.22
C PRO A 367 10.12 8.59 -9.56
N ASP A 368 9.46 7.74 -10.35
CA ASP A 368 8.87 8.12 -11.64
C ASP A 368 7.71 9.11 -11.49
N ASN A 369 7.04 9.13 -10.33
CA ASN A 369 5.94 10.05 -10.03
C ASN A 369 6.36 11.25 -9.18
N LEU A 370 7.59 11.25 -8.65
CA LEU A 370 8.10 12.32 -7.78
C LEU A 370 8.75 13.43 -8.61
N THR A 371 8.80 14.64 -8.04
CA THR A 371 9.46 15.80 -8.64
C THR A 371 10.29 16.56 -7.60
N GLY A 372 11.15 17.47 -8.07
CA GLY A 372 11.91 18.40 -7.21
C GLY A 372 12.79 17.71 -6.16
N ASN A 373 12.86 18.34 -4.99
CA ASN A 373 13.74 17.91 -3.89
C ASN A 373 13.33 16.55 -3.33
N PHE A 374 12.04 16.23 -3.30
CA PHE A 374 11.58 14.92 -2.85
C PHE A 374 12.08 13.79 -3.76
N LYS A 375 12.00 13.97 -5.10
CA LYS A 375 12.58 12.99 -6.04
C LYS A 375 14.08 12.81 -5.79
N ASN A 376 14.81 13.91 -5.62
CA ASN A 376 16.26 13.89 -5.38
C ASN A 376 16.60 13.21 -4.04
N PHE A 377 15.79 13.42 -3.00
CA PHE A 377 15.94 12.73 -1.72
C PHE A 377 15.80 11.22 -1.90
N VAL A 378 14.76 10.78 -2.61
CA VAL A 378 14.52 9.36 -2.83
C VAL A 378 15.63 8.72 -3.66
N THR A 379 15.97 9.26 -4.83
CA THR A 379 16.94 8.64 -5.74
C THR A 379 18.39 8.80 -5.28
N GLY A 380 18.72 9.94 -4.67
CA GLY A 380 20.09 10.25 -4.25
C GLY A 380 20.48 9.66 -2.90
N PHE A 381 19.50 9.44 -2.01
CA PHE A 381 19.79 9.08 -0.61
C PHE A 381 18.97 7.89 -0.12
N LEU A 382 17.64 7.97 -0.12
CA LEU A 382 16.80 6.93 0.51
C LEU A 382 16.90 5.58 -0.19
N ALA A 383 16.99 5.58 -1.52
CA ALA A 383 17.06 4.39 -2.36
C ALA A 383 18.49 3.88 -2.57
N THR A 384 19.50 4.45 -1.91
CA THR A 384 20.91 4.07 -2.06
C THR A 384 21.45 3.36 -0.83
N CYS A 385 22.63 2.75 -0.95
CA CYS A 385 23.38 2.23 0.20
C CYS A 385 24.89 2.36 0.00
N ASN A 386 25.54 2.99 0.98
CA ASN A 386 26.98 3.22 1.00
C ASN A 386 27.78 2.09 1.68
N ASN A 387 27.12 1.09 2.26
CA ASN A 387 27.80 -0.02 2.92
C ASN A 387 28.65 -0.82 1.92
N PRO A 388 29.88 -1.22 2.29
CA PRO A 388 30.73 -2.02 1.41
C PRO A 388 30.12 -3.40 1.16
N SER A 389 30.41 -3.96 -0.03
CA SER A 389 30.02 -5.33 -0.38
C SER A 389 30.68 -6.33 0.57
N THR A 390 29.89 -7.31 1.03
CA THR A 390 30.37 -8.37 1.94
C THR A 390 31.01 -9.56 1.21
N ALA A 391 30.96 -9.58 -0.13
CA ALA A 391 31.35 -10.74 -0.93
C ALA A 391 32.85 -10.81 -1.29
N GLY A 392 33.68 -9.80 -0.96
CA GLY A 392 35.11 -9.77 -1.28
C GLY A 392 35.45 -9.75 -2.79
N THR A 393 34.46 -9.99 -3.64
CA THR A 393 34.47 -9.78 -5.08
C THR A 393 33.98 -8.35 -5.32
N GLY A 394 34.60 -7.60 -6.23
CA GLY A 394 34.19 -6.23 -6.59
C GLY A 394 32.79 -6.08 -7.20
N SER A 395 31.86 -6.99 -6.92
CA SER A 395 30.45 -6.97 -7.28
C SER A 395 29.57 -6.42 -6.15
N THR A 396 28.49 -5.77 -6.55
CA THR A 396 27.41 -5.12 -5.77
C THR A 396 26.50 -6.09 -5.01
N GLN A 397 27.04 -7.06 -4.27
CA GLN A 397 26.23 -7.80 -3.31
C GLN A 397 26.06 -6.93 -2.05
N GLY A 398 24.90 -6.28 -1.93
CA GLY A 398 24.59 -5.37 -0.81
C GLY A 398 24.76 -6.04 0.56
N SER A 399 25.14 -5.26 1.57
CA SER A 399 25.19 -5.73 2.97
C SER A 399 23.82 -6.27 3.40
N PRO A 400 23.72 -7.34 4.21
CA PRO A 400 22.45 -7.87 4.68
C PRO A 400 21.52 -6.78 5.25
N PRO A 401 20.18 -6.91 5.11
CA PRO A 401 19.24 -5.99 5.76
C PRO A 401 19.52 -5.85 7.26
N GLY A 402 19.28 -4.66 7.81
CA GLY A 402 19.57 -4.39 9.22
C GLY A 402 21.06 -4.22 9.58
N THR A 403 21.94 -4.02 8.58
CA THR A 403 23.38 -3.81 8.82
C THR A 403 23.72 -2.33 8.91
N VAL A 404 24.23 -1.90 10.08
CA VAL A 404 24.83 -0.58 10.27
C VAL A 404 26.35 -0.70 10.19
N THR A 405 26.97 0.15 9.37
CA THR A 405 28.42 0.29 9.24
C THR A 405 28.82 1.75 9.39
N THR A 406 30.12 2.03 9.46
CA THR A 406 30.63 3.41 9.45
C THR A 406 30.30 4.18 8.17
N GLN A 407 29.79 3.52 7.12
CA GLN A 407 29.41 4.17 5.86
C GLN A 407 27.90 4.31 5.69
N THR A 408 27.06 3.74 6.57
CA THR A 408 25.59 3.75 6.40
C THR A 408 25.02 5.16 6.29
N PHE A 409 25.57 6.11 7.04
CA PHE A 409 25.09 7.48 7.08
C PHE A 409 24.93 8.13 5.68
N ALA A 410 23.95 9.01 5.55
CA ALA A 410 23.60 9.68 4.30
C ALA A 410 23.18 8.71 3.15
N SER A 411 22.77 7.49 3.47
CA SER A 411 22.16 6.56 2.53
C SER A 411 21.10 5.72 3.24
N GLY A 412 20.08 5.24 2.51
CA GLY A 412 18.99 4.51 3.13
C GLY A 412 19.37 3.13 3.65
N CYS A 413 20.21 2.37 2.93
CA CYS A 413 20.66 1.02 3.32
C CYS A 413 19.54 0.08 3.85
N ALA A 414 18.34 0.23 3.28
CA ALA A 414 17.14 -0.52 3.65
C ALA A 414 16.49 -1.15 2.40
N TYR A 415 17.24 -1.35 1.30
CA TYR A 415 16.73 -2.00 0.08
C TYR A 415 15.48 -1.34 -0.53
N VAL A 416 15.31 -0.02 -0.38
CA VAL A 416 14.10 0.70 -0.84
C VAL A 416 13.89 0.53 -2.35
N GLU A 417 14.91 0.74 -3.19
CA GLU A 417 14.82 0.56 -4.66
C GLU A 417 14.40 -0.87 -5.04
N GLN A 418 15.07 -1.86 -4.44
CA GLN A 418 14.79 -3.27 -4.70
C GLN A 418 13.37 -3.65 -4.25
N THR A 419 12.90 -3.10 -3.12
CA THR A 419 11.56 -3.38 -2.60
C THR A 419 10.48 -2.74 -3.47
N ILE A 420 10.70 -1.52 -3.98
CA ILE A 420 9.81 -0.90 -4.99
C ILE A 420 9.72 -1.80 -6.22
N THR A 421 10.86 -2.25 -6.74
CA THR A 421 10.92 -3.14 -7.91
C THR A 421 10.20 -4.47 -7.66
N ASN A 422 10.41 -5.08 -6.48
CA ASN A 422 9.75 -6.32 -6.11
C ASN A 422 8.24 -6.13 -5.93
N LEU A 423 7.81 -5.00 -5.38
CA LEU A 423 6.39 -4.65 -5.28
C LEU A 423 5.75 -4.52 -6.67
N GLU A 424 6.35 -3.74 -7.58
CA GLU A 424 5.86 -3.62 -8.96
C GLU A 424 5.77 -4.98 -9.65
N ASN A 425 6.81 -5.81 -9.49
CA ASN A 425 6.84 -7.15 -10.07
C ASN A 425 5.75 -8.04 -9.44
N SER A 426 5.59 -8.02 -8.12
CA SER A 426 4.56 -8.83 -7.44
C SER A 426 3.16 -8.45 -7.90
N ILE A 427 2.86 -7.15 -8.05
CA ILE A 427 1.58 -6.67 -8.57
C ILE A 427 1.38 -7.13 -10.01
N ALA A 428 2.39 -6.98 -10.87
CA ALA A 428 2.31 -7.40 -12.27
C ALA A 428 2.05 -8.92 -12.42
N HIS A 429 2.64 -9.75 -11.57
CA HIS A 429 2.42 -11.20 -11.57
C HIS A 429 1.11 -11.61 -10.87
N PHE A 430 0.42 -10.69 -10.18
CA PHE A 430 -0.85 -10.93 -9.50
C PHE A 430 -2.08 -10.69 -10.40
N GLY A 431 -1.88 -10.34 -11.68
CA GLY A 431 -2.98 -9.97 -12.58
C GLY A 431 -4.03 -11.07 -12.81
N THR A 432 -3.65 -12.35 -12.74
CA THR A 432 -4.63 -13.45 -12.82
C THR A 432 -5.49 -13.52 -11.56
N GLN A 433 -4.87 -13.44 -10.39
CA GLN A 433 -5.56 -13.45 -9.11
C GLN A 433 -6.45 -12.21 -8.95
N GLU A 434 -6.02 -11.04 -9.42
CA GLU A 434 -6.83 -9.82 -9.45
C GLU A 434 -8.13 -10.03 -10.26
N GLN A 435 -8.04 -10.62 -11.46
CA GLN A 435 -9.22 -10.94 -12.26
C GLN A 435 -10.14 -11.94 -11.56
N GLN A 436 -9.58 -12.95 -10.88
CA GLN A 436 -10.32 -13.94 -10.11
C GLN A 436 -11.03 -13.32 -8.90
N ILE A 437 -10.36 -12.42 -8.17
CA ILE A 437 -10.95 -11.67 -7.06
C ILE A 437 -12.13 -10.84 -7.57
N GLN A 438 -11.94 -10.12 -8.68
CA GLN A 438 -13.01 -9.30 -9.26
C GLN A 438 -14.21 -10.16 -9.71
N GLN A 439 -13.95 -11.33 -10.30
CA GLN A 439 -15.00 -12.26 -10.67
C GLN A 439 -15.76 -12.77 -9.44
N ALA A 440 -15.04 -13.16 -8.38
CA ALA A 440 -15.65 -13.62 -7.14
C ALA A 440 -16.47 -12.52 -6.46
N GLU A 441 -15.97 -11.27 -6.45
CA GLU A 441 -16.69 -10.10 -5.93
C GLU A 441 -18.00 -9.87 -6.71
N ASN A 442 -17.95 -9.90 -8.04
CA ASN A 442 -19.14 -9.70 -8.87
C ASN A 442 -20.18 -10.83 -8.68
N ILE A 443 -19.73 -12.08 -8.56
CA ILE A 443 -20.62 -13.22 -8.28
C ILE A 443 -21.25 -13.06 -6.89
N ALA A 444 -20.45 -12.72 -5.88
CA ALA A 444 -20.93 -12.56 -4.52
C ALA A 444 -21.91 -11.38 -4.38
N ASP A 445 -21.62 -10.22 -4.98
CA ASP A 445 -22.57 -9.09 -5.06
C ASP A 445 -23.86 -9.50 -5.76
N THR A 446 -23.74 -10.23 -6.87
CA THR A 446 -24.90 -10.72 -7.60
C THR A 446 -25.75 -11.65 -6.75
N LEU A 447 -25.15 -12.54 -5.97
CA LEU A 447 -25.87 -13.43 -5.06
C LEU A 447 -26.52 -12.70 -3.89
N VAL A 448 -25.81 -11.75 -3.26
CA VAL A 448 -26.35 -10.91 -2.18
C VAL A 448 -27.57 -10.11 -2.69
N ASN A 449 -27.47 -9.58 -3.91
CA ASN A 449 -28.47 -8.70 -4.51
C ASN A 449 -29.28 -9.38 -5.62
N PHE A 450 -29.44 -10.71 -5.57
CA PHE A 450 -29.87 -11.51 -6.74
C PHE A 450 -31.20 -11.05 -7.33
N LYS A 451 -32.21 -10.82 -6.48
CA LYS A 451 -33.52 -10.32 -6.92
C LYS A 451 -33.42 -8.97 -7.62
N SER A 452 -32.61 -8.06 -7.09
CA SER A 452 -32.40 -6.72 -7.66
C SER A 452 -31.68 -6.80 -9.00
N ARG A 453 -30.55 -7.54 -9.05
CA ARG A 453 -29.73 -7.73 -10.27
C ARG A 453 -30.50 -8.44 -11.38
N TYR A 454 -31.32 -9.42 -11.02
CA TYR A 454 -32.20 -10.10 -11.96
C TYR A 454 -33.29 -9.17 -12.52
N SER A 455 -33.88 -8.31 -11.68
CA SER A 455 -34.81 -7.27 -12.15
C SER A 455 -34.12 -6.24 -13.05
N GLU A 456 -32.89 -5.84 -12.71
CA GLU A 456 -32.06 -4.92 -13.49
C GLU A 456 -31.79 -5.47 -14.91
N LEU A 457 -31.57 -6.79 -15.02
CA LEU A 457 -31.43 -7.46 -16.32
C LEU A 457 -32.69 -7.33 -17.18
N GLY A 458 -33.86 -7.50 -16.56
CA GLY A 458 -35.14 -7.29 -17.23
C GLY A 458 -35.39 -5.84 -17.65
N ASN A 459 -35.02 -4.88 -16.81
CA ASN A 459 -35.12 -3.46 -17.15
C ASN A 459 -34.18 -3.09 -18.31
N THR A 460 -32.94 -3.59 -18.27
CA THR A 460 -31.94 -3.38 -19.34
C THR A 460 -32.42 -3.97 -20.66
N TYR A 461 -33.04 -5.15 -20.64
CA TYR A 461 -33.71 -5.75 -21.82
C TYR A 461 -34.78 -4.81 -22.41
N ASN A 462 -35.62 -4.22 -21.57
CA ASN A 462 -36.67 -3.30 -22.01
C ASN A 462 -36.09 -2.03 -22.64
N SER A 463 -35.03 -1.48 -22.03
CA SER A 463 -34.29 -0.33 -22.57
C SER A 463 -33.65 -0.63 -23.92
N ILE A 464 -33.03 -1.79 -24.09
CA ILE A 464 -32.47 -2.23 -25.38
C ILE A 464 -33.57 -2.36 -26.43
N THR A 465 -34.70 -2.96 -26.09
CA THR A 465 -35.82 -3.13 -27.03
C THR A 465 -36.35 -1.77 -27.51
N THR A 466 -36.45 -0.79 -26.61
CA THR A 466 -36.85 0.58 -26.95
C THR A 466 -35.78 1.33 -27.75
N ALA A 467 -34.50 1.08 -27.48
CA ALA A 467 -33.42 1.66 -28.26
C ALA A 467 -33.41 1.09 -29.69
N LEU A 468 -33.53 -0.24 -29.85
CA LEU A 468 -33.59 -0.93 -31.14
C LEU A 468 -34.77 -0.47 -32.00
N SER A 469 -35.93 -0.15 -31.40
CA SER A 469 -37.08 0.35 -32.15
C SER A 469 -36.90 1.77 -32.70
N LYS A 470 -35.92 2.52 -32.18
CA LYS A 470 -35.59 3.90 -32.60
C LYS A 470 -34.46 3.95 -33.64
N VAL A 471 -33.78 2.83 -33.90
CA VAL A 471 -32.72 2.78 -34.90
C VAL A 471 -33.33 2.54 -36.29
N PRO A 472 -33.10 3.44 -37.27
CA PRO A 472 -33.65 3.29 -38.62
C PRO A 472 -33.03 2.08 -39.34
N ASN A 473 -33.84 1.41 -40.18
CA ASN A 473 -33.44 0.25 -40.99
C ASN A 473 -32.84 -0.94 -40.22
N ALA A 474 -33.13 -1.05 -38.91
CA ALA A 474 -32.56 -2.06 -38.02
C ALA A 474 -33.43 -3.33 -37.89
N GLN A 475 -34.21 -3.70 -38.91
CA GLN A 475 -35.17 -4.82 -38.82
C GLN A 475 -34.47 -6.17 -38.54
N SER A 476 -33.29 -6.38 -39.15
CA SER A 476 -32.45 -7.56 -38.92
C SER A 476 -31.79 -7.59 -37.53
N LEU A 477 -31.76 -6.44 -36.84
CA LEU A 477 -31.13 -6.28 -35.52
C LEU A 477 -32.14 -6.40 -34.37
N GLN A 478 -33.45 -6.43 -34.66
CA GLN A 478 -34.49 -6.52 -33.63
C GLN A 478 -34.40 -7.79 -32.77
N ASN A 479 -33.76 -8.84 -33.30
CA ASN A 479 -33.51 -10.10 -32.58
C ASN A 479 -32.20 -10.07 -31.76
N ALA A 480 -31.54 -8.92 -31.59
CA ALA A 480 -30.30 -8.80 -30.82
C ALA A 480 -30.46 -9.29 -29.39
N VAL A 481 -31.61 -9.05 -28.77
CA VAL A 481 -32.00 -9.63 -27.48
C VAL A 481 -33.32 -10.37 -27.61
N SER A 482 -33.49 -11.44 -26.85
CA SER A 482 -34.77 -12.13 -26.70
C SER A 482 -34.92 -12.71 -25.29
N LYS A 483 -36.15 -13.04 -24.91
CA LYS A 483 -36.45 -13.70 -23.63
C LYS A 483 -37.44 -14.84 -23.80
N LYS A 484 -37.37 -15.84 -22.94
CA LYS A 484 -38.31 -16.98 -22.89
C LYS A 484 -38.73 -17.25 -21.45
N ASN A 485 -40.04 -17.37 -21.22
CA ASN A 485 -40.57 -17.72 -19.90
C ASN A 485 -40.39 -19.22 -19.63
N ASN A 486 -39.99 -19.56 -18.41
CA ASN A 486 -39.79 -20.90 -17.88
C ASN A 486 -40.37 -20.98 -16.45
N PRO A 487 -41.70 -21.19 -16.31
CA PRO A 487 -42.35 -21.24 -15.00
C PRO A 487 -41.93 -22.46 -14.16
N TYR A 488 -41.22 -23.43 -14.74
CA TYR A 488 -40.77 -24.66 -14.08
C TYR A 488 -39.31 -24.59 -13.60
N SER A 489 -38.72 -23.40 -13.56
CA SER A 489 -37.33 -23.22 -13.15
C SER A 489 -37.15 -23.61 -11.68
N PRO A 490 -36.38 -24.67 -11.36
CA PRO A 490 -36.18 -25.09 -9.97
C PRO A 490 -35.34 -24.08 -9.16
N GLN A 491 -34.73 -23.11 -9.82
CA GLN A 491 -33.89 -22.07 -9.24
C GLN A 491 -34.65 -20.75 -9.01
N GLY A 492 -35.96 -20.70 -9.32
CA GLY A 492 -36.76 -19.47 -9.26
C GLY A 492 -36.48 -18.45 -10.37
N ILE A 493 -35.64 -18.80 -11.36
CA ILE A 493 -35.33 -17.95 -12.52
C ILE A 493 -36.37 -18.21 -13.60
N GLU A 494 -37.47 -17.48 -13.57
CA GLU A 494 -38.63 -17.71 -14.45
C GLU A 494 -38.43 -17.19 -15.88
N THR A 495 -37.47 -16.30 -16.14
CA THR A 495 -37.26 -15.69 -17.45
C THR A 495 -35.80 -15.87 -17.88
N ASN A 496 -35.62 -16.62 -18.98
CA ASN A 496 -34.32 -16.81 -19.59
C ASN A 496 -34.07 -15.70 -20.63
N TYR A 497 -32.93 -15.04 -20.51
CA TYR A 497 -32.49 -13.93 -21.36
C TYR A 497 -31.41 -14.39 -22.34
N TYR A 498 -31.54 -14.03 -23.62
CA TYR A 498 -30.64 -14.45 -24.70
C TYR A 498 -30.13 -13.25 -25.48
N LEU A 499 -28.86 -13.31 -25.86
CA LEU A 499 -28.20 -12.35 -26.76
C LEU A 499 -27.88 -13.06 -28.08
N ASN A 500 -28.28 -12.48 -29.20
CA ASN A 500 -27.86 -12.95 -30.52
C ASN A 500 -26.49 -12.36 -30.85
N GLN A 501 -25.47 -13.22 -30.85
CA GLN A 501 -24.08 -12.78 -31.04
C GLN A 501 -23.83 -12.15 -32.41
N ASN A 502 -24.52 -12.59 -33.47
CA ASN A 502 -24.36 -12.03 -34.81
C ASN A 502 -24.88 -10.58 -34.86
N SER A 503 -26.09 -10.35 -34.35
CA SER A 503 -26.68 -9.01 -34.29
C SER A 503 -25.91 -8.09 -33.35
N TYR A 504 -25.41 -8.61 -32.21
CA TYR A 504 -24.53 -7.86 -31.31
C TYR A 504 -23.23 -7.42 -32.02
N ASN A 505 -22.54 -8.33 -32.68
CA ASN A 505 -21.29 -8.02 -33.40
C ASN A 505 -21.53 -6.98 -34.50
N GLN A 506 -22.64 -7.09 -35.25
CA GLN A 506 -23.02 -6.09 -36.27
C GLN A 506 -23.23 -4.70 -35.65
N ILE A 507 -23.95 -4.61 -34.53
CA ILE A 507 -24.16 -3.33 -33.82
C ILE A 507 -22.84 -2.72 -33.34
N GLN A 508 -21.91 -3.55 -32.83
CA GLN A 508 -20.58 -3.10 -32.43
C GLN A 508 -19.78 -2.56 -33.61
N THR A 509 -19.80 -3.23 -34.76
CA THR A 509 -19.13 -2.76 -35.98
C THR A 509 -19.71 -1.43 -36.46
N ILE A 510 -21.04 -1.31 -36.54
CA ILE A 510 -21.71 -0.07 -36.98
C ILE A 510 -21.38 1.09 -36.04
N ASN A 511 -21.38 0.86 -34.72
CA ASN A 511 -20.99 1.87 -33.75
C ASN A 511 -19.54 2.37 -33.96
N GLN A 512 -18.59 1.45 -34.21
CA GLN A 512 -17.20 1.81 -34.49
C GLN A 512 -17.04 2.61 -35.79
N GLU A 513 -17.78 2.24 -36.83
CA GLU A 513 -17.75 2.93 -38.13
C GLU A 513 -18.36 4.34 -38.03
N LEU A 514 -19.49 4.50 -37.33
CA LEU A 514 -20.10 5.79 -37.06
C LEU A 514 -19.20 6.67 -36.18
N GLY A 515 -18.56 6.08 -35.17
CA GLY A 515 -17.61 6.78 -34.30
C GLY A 515 -16.36 7.31 -35.04
N ARG A 516 -15.98 6.67 -36.15
CA ARG A 516 -14.86 7.08 -37.04
C ARG A 516 -15.29 8.07 -38.13
N ASN A 517 -16.57 8.39 -38.24
CA ASN A 517 -17.07 9.26 -39.31
C ASN A 517 -16.58 10.71 -39.13
N PRO A 518 -15.86 11.29 -40.12
CA PRO A 518 -15.31 12.63 -40.01
C PRO A 518 -16.38 13.73 -39.92
N PHE A 519 -17.61 13.47 -40.40
CA PHE A 519 -18.72 14.41 -40.30
C PHE A 519 -19.32 14.50 -38.90
N ARG A 520 -19.00 13.58 -37.97
CA ARG A 520 -19.40 13.65 -36.55
C ARG A 520 -19.05 15.01 -35.91
N LYS A 521 -18.00 15.68 -36.38
CA LYS A 521 -17.48 16.94 -35.80
C LYS A 521 -17.66 18.18 -36.68
N VAL A 522 -18.25 18.05 -37.87
CA VAL A 522 -18.32 19.17 -38.84
C VAL A 522 -19.52 20.06 -38.51
N GLY A 523 -19.27 21.27 -38.00
CA GLY A 523 -20.29 22.26 -37.61
C GLY A 523 -20.28 22.66 -36.14
N ILE A 524 -19.34 22.14 -35.34
CA ILE A 524 -19.09 22.62 -33.98
C ILE A 524 -18.17 23.84 -34.06
N VAL A 525 -18.74 25.04 -34.00
CA VAL A 525 -17.98 26.21 -33.54
C VAL A 525 -17.63 25.92 -32.08
N SER A 526 -16.33 25.96 -31.74
CA SER A 526 -15.83 25.76 -30.39
C SER A 526 -16.32 26.89 -29.47
N SER A 527 -17.56 26.80 -28.98
CA SER A 527 -17.92 27.43 -27.73
C SER A 527 -17.55 26.45 -26.62
N GLN A 528 -16.83 26.97 -25.63
CA GLN A 528 -16.45 26.27 -24.42
C GLN A 528 -17.61 25.41 -23.89
N THR A 529 -17.50 24.09 -24.01
CA THR A 529 -18.22 23.20 -23.12
C THR A 529 -17.56 23.30 -21.76
N ASN A 530 -18.02 24.29 -20.99
CA ASN A 530 -18.02 24.17 -19.54
C ASN A 530 -18.62 22.81 -19.20
N ASN A 531 -17.89 22.06 -18.38
CA ASN A 531 -18.34 20.84 -17.72
C ASN A 531 -19.77 21.05 -17.19
N GLY A 532 -20.74 20.53 -17.93
CA GLY A 532 -22.09 20.33 -17.42
C GLY A 532 -21.98 19.33 -16.30
N ALA A 533 -22.26 19.80 -15.08
CA ALA A 533 -22.19 19.08 -13.83
C ALA A 533 -22.54 17.58 -13.97
N MET A 534 -21.53 16.74 -13.80
CA MET A 534 -21.70 15.35 -13.39
C MET A 534 -22.37 15.37 -12.01
N ASN A 535 -23.70 15.28 -11.97
CA ASN A 535 -24.37 14.83 -10.76
C ASN A 535 -24.28 13.32 -10.71
N GLY A 536 -23.20 12.90 -10.05
CA GLY A 536 -22.79 11.53 -9.80
C GLY A 536 -21.31 11.60 -9.43
N ILE A 537 -20.96 11.29 -8.19
CA ILE A 537 -19.56 11.15 -7.80
C ILE A 537 -19.05 9.89 -8.50
N GLY A 538 -18.50 10.07 -9.70
CA GLY A 538 -17.82 9.01 -10.43
C GLY A 538 -16.42 8.85 -9.87
N ILE A 539 -16.14 7.72 -9.23
CA ILE A 539 -14.76 7.33 -8.93
C ILE A 539 -14.19 6.71 -10.21
N GLN A 540 -13.29 7.43 -10.86
CA GLN A 540 -12.47 6.88 -11.94
C GLN A 540 -11.31 6.10 -11.35
N VAL A 541 -11.37 4.77 -11.40
CA VAL A 541 -10.20 3.93 -11.19
C VAL A 541 -9.80 3.35 -12.53
N GLY A 542 -8.67 3.81 -13.06
CA GLY A 542 -8.11 3.35 -14.33
C GLY A 542 -6.85 2.53 -14.08
N TYR A 543 -6.81 1.32 -14.65
CA TYR A 543 -5.60 0.50 -14.67
C TYR A 543 -4.85 0.74 -15.97
N LYS A 544 -3.55 1.03 -15.90
CA LYS A 544 -2.69 1.24 -17.07
C LYS A 544 -1.67 0.10 -17.16
N GLN A 545 -1.93 -0.84 -18.06
CA GLN A 545 -1.01 -1.94 -18.35
C GLN A 545 0.00 -1.51 -19.40
N PHE A 546 1.30 -1.72 -19.15
CA PHE A 546 2.35 -1.44 -20.14
C PHE A 546 2.84 -2.74 -20.80
N PHE A 547 3.13 -2.67 -22.09
CA PHE A 547 3.59 -3.79 -22.93
C PHE A 547 4.98 -3.53 -23.54
N GLY A 548 5.75 -4.61 -23.72
CA GLY A 548 7.07 -4.64 -24.35
C GLY A 548 8.25 -4.44 -23.38
N GLN A 549 9.43 -4.93 -23.75
CA GLN A 549 10.67 -4.90 -22.93
C GLN A 549 11.08 -3.50 -22.43
N LYS A 550 10.61 -2.43 -23.08
CA LYS A 550 10.89 -1.03 -22.70
C LYS A 550 9.65 -0.24 -22.27
N ARG A 551 8.54 -0.91 -21.94
CA ARG A 551 7.26 -0.29 -21.48
C ARG A 551 6.77 0.89 -22.37
N LYS A 552 7.07 0.88 -23.68
CA LYS A 552 6.76 1.99 -24.61
C LYS A 552 5.29 2.05 -25.05
N TRP A 553 4.53 0.99 -24.81
CA TRP A 553 3.13 0.88 -25.19
C TRP A 553 2.32 0.61 -23.93
N GLY A 554 1.13 1.20 -23.80
CA GLY A 554 0.25 0.86 -22.68
C GLY A 554 -1.22 0.88 -23.08
N ALA A 555 -1.97 -0.09 -22.59
CA ALA A 555 -3.43 -0.09 -22.66
C ALA A 555 -4.00 0.41 -21.34
N ARG A 556 -4.98 1.31 -21.42
CA ARG A 556 -5.77 1.71 -20.26
C ARG A 556 -7.06 0.91 -20.26
N TYR A 557 -7.31 0.23 -19.16
CA TYR A 557 -8.56 -0.44 -18.88
C TYR A 557 -9.36 0.46 -17.95
N TYR A 558 -10.54 0.86 -18.42
CA TYR A 558 -11.49 1.64 -17.65
C TYR A 558 -12.62 0.70 -17.22
N GLY A 559 -12.76 0.49 -15.91
CA GLY A 559 -13.98 -0.05 -15.33
C GLY A 559 -14.93 1.11 -15.05
N PHE A 560 -16.16 1.03 -15.56
CA PHE A 560 -17.21 1.98 -15.23
C PHE A 560 -18.16 1.30 -14.23
N PHE A 561 -18.27 1.86 -13.03
CA PHE A 561 -19.35 1.56 -12.09
C PHE A 561 -20.22 2.79 -11.96
N ASP A 562 -21.48 2.66 -12.36
CA ASP A 562 -22.51 3.68 -12.19
C ASP A 562 -23.39 3.29 -11.01
N TYR A 563 -23.36 4.10 -9.95
CA TYR A 563 -24.24 3.98 -8.80
C TYR A 563 -25.32 5.05 -8.94
N ASN A 564 -26.52 4.64 -9.36
CA ASN A 564 -27.68 5.52 -9.32
C ASN A 564 -28.76 4.91 -8.44
N HIS A 565 -29.04 5.55 -7.31
CA HIS A 565 -30.30 5.40 -6.58
C HIS A 565 -31.17 6.62 -6.94
N ALA A 566 -32.30 6.33 -7.57
CA ALA A 566 -33.36 7.24 -8.03
C ALA A 566 -33.02 8.13 -9.25
#